data_AF-A0A3N5SWG8-F1
#
_entry.id   AF-A0A3N5SWG8-F1
#
_cell.length_a   1.000
_cell.length_b   1.000
_cell.length_c   1.000
_cell.angle_alpha   90.00
_cell.angle_beta   90.00
_cell.angle_gamma   90.00
#
_symmetry.space_group_name_H-M   'P 1'
#
loop_
_entity.id
_entity.type
_entity.pdbx_description
1 polymer ?
#
loop_
_entity_poly.entity_id
_entity_poly.type
_entity_poly.pdbx_seq_one_letter_code
_entity_poly.pdbx_strand_id
1 'polypeptide(L)'
;MEIRINDEVIDFTLEQEKALGEVVDGIQEWLAQNGFTLTGIRKDSLVLTLGSRLEWQNDPVKEITSLEFSALHPIDLALDKLTAAIEYLELIREDGDPESPVIADLLKGVDDVSQMIDDVVPSHETGSVTFGAQFG
;
A
#
# COMPACT_ATOMS: atom_id res chain seq x y z
N MET A 1 12.69 -15.46 16.60
CA MET A 1 12.38 -14.47 15.56
C MET A 1 11.86 -13.22 16.25
N GLU A 2 12.32 -12.04 15.83
CA GLU A 2 11.80 -10.75 16.29
C GLU A 2 10.88 -10.18 15.21
N ILE A 3 9.73 -9.62 15.60
CA ILE A 3 8.81 -8.94 14.69
C ILE A 3 8.69 -7.47 15.09
N ARG A 4 8.77 -6.57 14.12
CA ARG A 4 8.57 -5.13 14.29
C ARG A 4 7.51 -4.60 13.34
N ILE A 5 6.73 -3.62 13.78
CA ILE A 5 5.83 -2.82 12.94
C ILE A 5 6.20 -1.36 13.15
N ASN A 6 6.54 -0.63 12.07
CA ASN A 6 6.93 0.78 12.15
C ASN A 6 8.01 1.04 13.22
N ASP A 7 9.07 0.23 13.22
CA ASP A 7 10.19 0.24 14.18
C ASP A 7 9.85 -0.15 15.62
N GLU A 8 8.58 -0.43 15.95
CA GLU A 8 8.16 -0.91 17.27
C GLU A 8 8.18 -2.44 17.33
N VAL A 9 8.86 -3.00 18.35
CA VAL A 9 8.85 -4.44 18.60
C VAL A 9 7.48 -4.85 19.12
N ILE A 10 6.85 -5.79 18.45
CA ILE A 10 5.55 -6.34 18.86
C ILE A 10 5.72 -7.75 19.42
N ASP A 11 5.00 -8.03 20.51
CA ASP A 11 4.93 -9.38 21.06
C ASP A 11 3.90 -10.18 20.27
N PHE A 12 4.33 -10.65 19.09
CA PHE A 12 3.51 -11.47 18.21
C PHE A 12 3.92 -12.93 18.38
N THR A 13 3.03 -13.71 19.00
CA THR A 13 3.22 -15.15 19.14
C THR A 13 2.76 -15.84 17.87
N LEU A 14 3.69 -16.52 17.18
CA LEU A 14 3.32 -17.46 16.13
C LEU A 14 2.53 -18.62 16.76
N GLU A 15 1.33 -18.87 16.27
CA GLU A 15 0.52 -20.00 16.71
C GLU A 15 0.92 -21.29 15.99
N GLN A 16 0.78 -21.31 14.66
CA GLN A 16 1.03 -22.49 13.83
C GLN A 16 1.72 -22.19 12.49
N GLU A 17 2.13 -20.95 12.28
CA GLU A 17 2.73 -20.48 11.05
C GLU A 17 4.08 -21.16 10.83
N LYS A 18 4.21 -21.79 9.67
CA LYS A 18 5.42 -22.48 9.21
C LYS A 18 6.09 -21.73 8.07
N ALA A 19 5.30 -21.00 7.29
CA ALA A 19 5.76 -20.26 6.12
C ALA A 19 5.58 -18.75 6.33
N LEU A 20 6.50 -17.96 5.78
CA LEU A 20 6.48 -16.50 5.89
C LEU A 20 5.15 -15.92 5.40
N GLY A 21 4.57 -16.47 4.33
CA GLY A 21 3.27 -16.04 3.83
C GLY A 21 2.16 -16.09 4.87
N GLU A 22 2.14 -17.11 5.73
CA GLU A 22 1.14 -17.27 6.80
C GLU A 22 1.32 -16.19 7.87
N VAL A 23 2.57 -15.88 8.24
CA VAL A 23 2.88 -14.78 9.19
C VAL A 23 2.44 -13.44 8.62
N VAL A 24 2.73 -13.19 7.33
CA VAL A 24 2.33 -11.95 6.66
C VAL A 24 0.82 -11.82 6.60
N ASP A 25 0.09 -12.90 6.33
CA ASP A 25 -1.38 -12.89 6.32
C ASP A 25 -1.96 -12.54 7.70
N GLY A 26 -1.43 -13.15 8.77
CA GLY A 26 -1.86 -12.84 10.14
C GLY A 26 -1.58 -11.39 10.53
N ILE A 27 -0.41 -10.86 10.18
CA ILE A 27 -0.06 -9.46 10.42
C ILE A 27 -0.93 -8.52 9.59
N GLN A 28 -1.19 -8.86 8.33
CA GLN A 28 -2.03 -8.05 7.46
C GLN A 28 -3.48 -8.00 7.96
N GLU A 29 -4.03 -9.11 8.44
CA GLU A 29 -5.36 -9.14 9.06
C GLU A 29 -5.39 -8.30 10.34
N TRP A 30 -4.38 -8.43 11.21
CA TRP A 30 -4.26 -7.62 12.42
C TRP A 30 -4.17 -6.12 12.10
N LEU A 31 -3.37 -5.73 11.11
CA LEU A 31 -3.27 -4.34 10.65
C LEU A 31 -4.61 -3.82 10.15
N ALA A 32 -5.32 -4.60 9.32
CA ALA A 32 -6.61 -4.21 8.76
C ALA A 32 -7.66 -3.97 9.87
N GLN A 33 -7.70 -4.84 10.89
CA GLN A 33 -8.60 -4.66 12.05
C GLN A 33 -8.31 -3.38 12.84
N ASN A 34 -7.06 -2.89 12.79
CA ASN A 34 -6.63 -1.65 13.44
C ASN A 34 -6.65 -0.43 12.51
N GLY A 35 -7.18 -0.56 11.28
CA GLY A 35 -7.29 0.55 10.33
C GLY A 35 -5.98 0.91 9.64
N PHE A 36 -5.04 -0.03 9.53
CA PHE A 36 -3.77 0.16 8.83
C PHE A 36 -3.66 -0.74 7.60
N THR A 37 -2.87 -0.30 6.63
CA THR A 37 -2.51 -1.07 5.44
C THR A 37 -1.02 -1.39 5.46
N LEU A 38 -0.68 -2.64 5.17
CA LEU A 38 0.70 -3.08 5.01
C LEU A 38 1.31 -2.47 3.74
N THR A 39 2.42 -1.75 3.89
CA THR A 39 3.11 -1.05 2.79
C THR A 39 4.51 -1.58 2.52
N GLY A 40 5.10 -2.36 3.43
CA GLY A 40 6.42 -2.93 3.23
C GLY A 40 6.73 -4.09 4.15
N ILE A 41 7.61 -4.98 3.69
CA ILE A 41 8.11 -6.12 4.47
C ILE A 41 9.63 -6.19 4.29
N ARG A 42 10.36 -6.41 5.38
CA ARG A 42 11.80 -6.70 5.39
C ARG A 42 12.07 -7.98 6.17
N LYS A 43 12.84 -8.88 5.59
CA LYS A 43 13.26 -10.17 6.17
C LYS A 43 14.78 -10.18 6.30
N ASP A 44 15.32 -10.26 7.52
CA ASP A 44 16.77 -10.32 7.78
C ASP A 44 17.59 -9.26 7.01
N SER A 45 17.10 -8.02 6.96
CA SER A 45 17.63 -6.89 6.17
C SER A 45 17.30 -6.87 4.67
N LEU A 46 16.72 -7.92 4.10
CA LEU A 46 16.28 -7.96 2.72
C LEU A 46 14.86 -7.37 2.59
N VAL A 47 14.71 -6.31 1.81
CA VAL A 47 13.39 -5.76 1.47
C VAL A 47 12.69 -6.71 0.50
N LEU A 48 11.48 -7.12 0.84
CA LEU A 48 10.65 -7.98 0.01
C LEU A 48 9.67 -7.15 -0.80
N THR A 49 9.56 -7.45 -2.09
CA THR A 49 8.57 -6.83 -2.96
C THR A 49 7.21 -7.49 -2.73
N LEU A 50 6.19 -6.70 -2.35
CA LEU A 50 4.82 -7.18 -2.12
C LEU A 50 4.22 -7.82 -3.38
N GLY A 51 4.51 -7.27 -4.57
CA GLY A 51 4.07 -7.82 -5.85
C GLY A 51 4.72 -9.16 -6.23
N SER A 52 5.86 -9.51 -5.61
CA SER A 52 6.59 -10.77 -5.86
C SER A 52 6.33 -11.80 -4.76
N ARG A 53 5.15 -11.80 -4.15
CA ARG A 53 4.81 -12.67 -3.00
C ARG A 53 5.15 -14.15 -3.22
N LEU A 54 4.96 -14.66 -4.44
CA LEU A 54 5.25 -16.06 -4.78
C LEU A 54 6.72 -16.46 -4.57
N GLU A 55 7.65 -15.51 -4.59
CA GLU A 55 9.09 -15.77 -4.46
C GLU A 55 9.53 -16.08 -3.02
N TRP A 56 8.80 -15.56 -2.03
CA TRP A 56 9.21 -15.63 -0.62
C TRP A 56 8.13 -16.20 0.31
N GLN A 57 6.87 -16.33 -0.12
CA GLN A 57 5.77 -16.77 0.75
C GLN A 57 5.97 -18.15 1.37
N ASN A 58 6.77 -19.01 0.74
CA ASN A 58 7.04 -20.37 1.21
C ASN A 58 8.32 -20.46 2.06
N ASP A 59 8.99 -19.34 2.31
CA ASP A 59 10.21 -19.33 3.11
C ASP A 59 9.90 -19.82 4.52
N PRO A 60 10.69 -20.78 5.06
CA PRO A 60 10.43 -21.36 6.36
C PRO A 60 10.73 -20.33 7.46
N VAL A 61 9.74 -20.08 8.32
CA VAL A 61 9.83 -19.07 9.39
C VAL A 61 10.96 -19.37 10.38
N LYS A 62 11.32 -20.66 10.54
CA LYS A 62 12.39 -21.10 11.43
C LYS A 62 13.78 -20.57 11.04
N GLU A 63 13.97 -20.20 9.78
CA GLU A 63 15.24 -19.67 9.27
C GLU A 63 15.31 -18.14 9.38
N ILE A 64 14.19 -17.50 9.75
CA ILE A 64 14.06 -16.04 9.80
C ILE A 64 14.42 -15.54 11.20
N THR A 65 15.35 -14.59 11.25
CA THR A 65 15.79 -13.97 12.49
C THR A 65 14.94 -12.75 12.83
N SER A 66 14.70 -11.87 11.86
CA SER A 66 13.88 -10.67 12.02
C SER A 66 12.91 -10.44 10.86
N LEU A 67 11.72 -9.95 11.21
CA LEU A 67 10.73 -9.41 10.29
C LEU A 67 10.40 -7.98 10.69
N GLU A 68 10.45 -7.07 9.74
CA GLU A 68 10.00 -5.69 9.91
C GLU A 68 8.88 -5.42 8.91
N PHE A 69 7.78 -4.87 9.41
CA PHE A 69 6.63 -4.48 8.63
C PHE A 69 6.49 -2.96 8.66
N SER A 70 6.22 -2.38 7.51
CA SER A 70 5.82 -0.97 7.41
C SER A 70 4.32 -0.93 7.17
N ALA A 71 3.62 -0.09 7.90
CA ALA A 71 2.18 0.07 7.77
C ALA A 71 1.79 1.55 7.88
N LEU A 72 0.82 1.97 7.06
CA LEU A 72 0.29 3.33 7.05
C LEU A 72 -1.22 3.31 7.19
N HIS A 73 -1.77 4.38 7.74
CA HIS A 73 -3.22 4.58 7.68
C HIS A 73 -3.61 4.79 6.20
N PRO A 74 -4.72 4.20 5.73
CA PRO A 74 -5.16 4.35 4.34
C PRO A 74 -5.29 5.80 3.87
N ILE A 75 -5.73 6.71 4.75
CA ILE A 75 -5.81 8.16 4.44
C ILE A 75 -4.42 8.73 4.18
N ASP A 76 -3.42 8.40 5.00
CA ASP A 76 -2.05 8.90 4.83
C ASP A 76 -1.47 8.37 3.51
N LEU A 77 -1.70 7.09 3.21
CA LEU A 77 -1.30 6.50 1.93
C LEU A 77 -1.98 7.19 0.74
N ALA A 78 -3.27 7.53 0.85
CA ALA A 78 -3.98 8.27 -0.19
C ALA A 78 -3.42 9.68 -0.38
N LEU A 79 -3.12 10.39 0.71
CA LEU A 79 -2.51 11.72 0.68
C LEU A 79 -1.11 11.70 0.06
N ASP A 80 -0.28 10.72 0.39
CA ASP A 80 1.05 10.56 -0.21
C ASP A 80 0.95 10.32 -1.72
N LYS A 81 0.00 9.45 -2.14
CA LYS A 81 -0.24 9.20 -3.56
C LYS A 81 -0.78 10.42 -4.31
N LEU A 82 -1.70 11.19 -3.70
CA LEU A 82 -2.19 12.44 -4.29
C LEU A 82 -1.08 13.48 -4.41
N THR A 83 -0.23 13.58 -3.40
CA THR A 83 0.91 14.50 -3.41
C THR A 83 1.87 14.14 -4.55
N ALA A 84 2.22 12.86 -4.69
CA ALA A 84 3.02 12.38 -5.81
C ALA A 84 2.35 12.68 -7.17
N ALA A 85 1.04 12.45 -7.29
CA ALA A 85 0.30 12.76 -8.52
C ALA A 85 0.34 14.25 -8.87
N ILE A 86 0.23 15.15 -7.88
CA ILE A 86 0.36 16.59 -8.08
C ILE A 86 1.76 16.95 -8.58
N GLU A 87 2.81 16.46 -7.94
CA GLU A 87 4.21 16.72 -8.35
C GLU A 87 4.45 16.28 -9.79
N TYR A 88 3.91 15.12 -10.18
CA TYR A 88 3.98 14.62 -11.54
C TYR A 88 3.21 15.49 -12.55
N LEU A 89 2.02 15.99 -12.19
CA LEU A 89 1.26 16.91 -13.04
C LEU A 89 2.01 18.24 -13.22
N GLU A 90 2.73 18.71 -12.21
CA GLU A 90 3.57 19.90 -12.33
C GLU A 90 4.72 19.67 -13.31
N LEU A 91 5.39 18.50 -13.25
CA LEU A 91 6.44 18.13 -14.22
C LEU A 91 5.91 18.08 -15.65
N ILE A 92 4.73 17.48 -15.87
CA ILE A 92 4.10 17.44 -17.21
C ILE A 92 3.74 18.84 -17.70
N ARG A 93 3.25 19.71 -16.81
CA ARG A 93 2.96 21.11 -17.15
C ARG A 93 4.22 21.86 -17.58
N GLU A 94 5.36 21.53 -16.99
CA GLU A 94 6.66 22.13 -17.34
C GLU A 94 7.23 21.60 -18.66
N ASP A 95 7.10 20.29 -18.94
CA ASP A 95 7.63 19.66 -20.17
C ASP A 95 6.69 19.79 -21.40
N GLY A 96 5.38 19.95 -21.17
CA GLY A 96 4.40 20.35 -22.20
C GLY A 96 4.05 19.27 -23.25
N ASP A 97 4.41 18.00 -23.04
CA ASP A 97 4.09 16.90 -23.97
C ASP A 97 2.81 16.14 -23.54
N PRO A 98 1.65 16.39 -24.17
CA PRO A 98 0.39 15.71 -23.85
C PRO A 98 0.33 14.25 -24.31
N GLU A 99 1.28 13.76 -25.11
CA GLU A 99 1.35 12.34 -25.52
C GLU A 99 2.35 11.52 -24.69
N SER A 100 2.89 12.12 -23.63
CA SER A 100 3.82 11.42 -22.74
C SER A 100 3.14 10.17 -22.14
N PRO A 101 3.74 8.97 -22.26
CA PRO A 101 3.21 7.74 -21.66
C PRO A 101 3.07 7.85 -20.12
N VAL A 102 3.78 8.80 -19.51
CA VAL A 102 3.68 9.15 -18.09
C VAL A 102 2.27 9.62 -17.71
N ILE A 103 1.55 10.31 -18.62
CA ILE A 103 0.17 10.77 -18.39
C ILE A 103 -0.80 9.60 -18.26
N ALA A 104 -0.61 8.54 -19.05
CA ALA A 104 -1.46 7.35 -18.99
C ALA A 104 -1.28 6.58 -17.67
N ASP A 105 -0.04 6.47 -17.18
CA ASP A 105 0.27 5.84 -15.90
C ASP A 105 -0.27 6.67 -14.71
N LEU A 106 -0.25 8.00 -14.80
CA LEU A 106 -0.88 8.91 -13.83
C LEU A 106 -2.38 8.72 -13.73
N LEU A 107 -3.09 8.69 -14.87
CA LEU A 107 -4.54 8.51 -14.89
C LEU A 107 -4.95 7.19 -14.24
N LYS A 108 -4.18 6.13 -14.46
CA LYS A 108 -4.38 4.86 -13.77
C LYS A 108 -4.17 4.98 -12.26
N GLY A 109 -3.16 5.73 -11.83
CA GLY A 109 -2.90 5.97 -10.40
C GLY A 109 -4.00 6.77 -9.70
N VAL A 110 -4.71 7.66 -10.41
CA VAL A 110 -5.84 8.42 -9.84
C VAL A 110 -7.02 7.53 -9.49
N ASP A 111 -7.35 6.55 -10.33
CA ASP A 111 -8.44 5.59 -10.07
C ASP A 111 -8.15 4.76 -8.80
N ASP A 112 -6.91 4.28 -8.66
CA ASP A 112 -6.47 3.53 -7.47
C ASP A 112 -6.60 4.37 -6.18
N VAL A 113 -6.34 5.67 -6.25
CA VAL A 113 -6.46 6.59 -5.11
C VAL A 113 -7.92 6.89 -4.79
N SER A 114 -8.77 7.09 -5.80
CA SER A 114 -10.20 7.32 -5.59
C SER A 114 -10.83 6.14 -4.85
N GLN A 115 -10.49 4.91 -5.25
CA GLN A 115 -11.00 3.71 -4.59
C GLN A 115 -10.54 3.61 -3.13
N MET A 116 -9.27 3.94 -2.84
CA MET A 116 -8.75 3.97 -1.46
C MET A 116 -9.46 5.01 -0.58
N ILE A 117 -9.87 6.14 -1.13
CA ILE A 117 -10.61 7.17 -0.39
C ILE A 117 -12.03 6.69 -0.09
N ASP A 118 -12.72 6.11 -1.07
CA ASP A 118 -14.09 5.60 -0.92
C ASP A 118 -14.18 4.47 0.11
N ASP A 119 -13.15 3.61 0.19
CA ASP A 119 -13.08 2.51 1.16
C ASP A 119 -12.94 2.98 2.62
N VAL A 120 -12.43 4.21 2.83
CA VAL A 120 -12.04 4.73 4.15
C VAL A 120 -12.96 5.85 4.62
N VAL A 121 -13.52 6.61 3.68
CA VAL A 121 -14.56 7.59 3.91
C VAL A 121 -15.85 6.97 3.42
N PRO A 122 -16.59 6.21 4.27
CA PRO A 122 -17.89 5.67 3.87
C PRO A 122 -18.73 6.85 3.41
N SER A 123 -19.34 6.73 2.23
CA SER A 123 -20.10 7.76 1.51
C SER A 123 -21.33 8.19 2.31
N HIS A 124 -21.14 8.85 3.44
CA HIS A 124 -22.16 9.62 4.11
C HIS A 124 -22.04 11.05 3.60
N GLU A 125 -22.96 11.38 2.68
CA GLU A 125 -23.33 12.75 2.30
C GLU A 125 -22.37 13.56 1.41
N THR A 126 -21.64 12.94 0.49
CA THR A 126 -21.15 13.67 -0.69
C THR A 126 -21.94 13.21 -1.92
N GLY A 127 -22.95 14.01 -2.28
CA GLY A 127 -23.77 13.74 -3.45
C GLY A 127 -22.91 13.55 -4.68
N SER A 128 -23.12 12.42 -5.36
CA SER A 128 -22.83 12.16 -6.79
C SER A 128 -22.10 13.31 -7.47
N VAL A 129 -20.76 13.33 -7.40
CA VAL A 129 -19.97 14.16 -8.32
C VAL A 129 -19.97 13.43 -9.65
N THR A 130 -21.05 13.62 -10.41
CA THR A 130 -21.11 13.24 -11.80
C THR A 130 -20.14 14.15 -12.54
N PHE A 131 -18.98 13.62 -12.95
CA PHE A 131 -18.19 14.25 -14.01
C PHE A 131 -19.02 14.15 -15.29
N GLY A 132 -19.88 15.14 -15.50
CA GLY A 132 -20.66 15.28 -16.73
C GLY A 132 -19.69 15.42 -17.89
N ALA A 133 -19.64 14.38 -18.72
CA ALA A 133 -19.15 14.48 -20.08
C ALA A 133 -20.05 15.46 -20.85
N GLN A 134 -19.66 16.74 -20.84
CA GLN A 134 -20.09 17.72 -21.82
C GLN A 134 -18.86 18.38 -22.41
N PHE A 135 -18.27 17.68 -23.39
CA PHE A 135 -17.51 18.32 -24.46
C PHE A 135 -17.87 17.63 -25.77
N GLY A 136 -18.41 18.42 -26.70
CA GLY A 136 -18.61 18.06 -28.12
C GLY A 136 -20.02 17.69 -28.51
#